data_AF-A0A553DRU8-F1
#
_entry.id   AF-A0A553DRU8-F1
#
_cell.length_a   1.000
_cell.length_b   1.000
_cell.length_c   1.000
_cell.angle_alpha   90.00
_cell.angle_beta   90.00
_cell.angle_gamma   90.00
#
_symmetry.space_group_name_H-M   'P 1'
#
loop_
_entity.id
_entity.type
_entity.pdbx_description
1 polymer ?
#
loop_
_entity_poly.entity_id
_entity_poly.type
_entity_poly.pdbx_seq_one_letter_code
_entity_poly.pdbx_strand_id
1 'polypeptide(L)'
;MKIKKRIALLIVLQITLLFNSCSSDSGDAQVVVTPQVPVVINTTIKSYSKDYGTTGETITMTGENFSTKMSEIKITFDGVAATILSATATEIAFTLPATEKLLPKLVVTIENRTVTNAVKNNYDKCIGILPIPTVGAWFTIDNGMKSDLGIPHIQILSDKILYYNTNNTGASVVRTLDGGITWKSWALNGFKAGFHATINDEGWSNTGFGYSKIAVGGYTGIDTFTNFGNATVETSYCIYVDANMKDGTIVTQVGKVFSTTNGADFAKVYETIGDRTNLFQSTVIDNDHIWAIGYKSIKDVDGFTADRPFILFKNNTTDGWKEYPFIKEAGGNFAREICFVDASTGFLLINNYSTLDVKLFKTNNGGDSWSQIYNGEKFTKFAFKDANIGWAILDNKIYKTTNGGVAWTLDYTHDQPIRNIAYKNNVVWAISNDKIIKRYL
;
A
#
# COMPACT_ATOMS: atom_id res chain seq x y z
N MET A 1 38.58 -2.65 16.88
CA MET A 1 39.73 -1.80 16.50
C MET A 1 40.75 -2.64 15.74
N LYS A 2 41.42 -2.07 14.73
CA LYS A 2 42.34 -2.68 13.74
C LYS A 2 43.61 -3.37 14.30
N ILE A 3 44.33 -4.04 13.37
CA ILE A 3 45.81 -4.28 13.28
C ILE A 3 46.35 -5.51 14.07
N LYS A 4 47.20 -6.41 13.53
CA LYS A 4 47.69 -6.67 12.14
C LYS A 4 48.30 -8.10 11.94
N LYS A 5 48.58 -8.42 10.66
CA LYS A 5 49.42 -9.49 10.09
C LYS A 5 50.92 -9.42 10.47
N ARG A 6 51.67 -10.53 10.30
CA ARG A 6 53.15 -10.59 10.19
C ARG A 6 53.59 -10.67 8.72
N ILE A 7 54.77 -10.12 8.41
CA ILE A 7 55.54 -10.25 7.15
C ILE A 7 57.01 -10.49 7.54
N ALA A 8 57.76 -11.26 6.76
CA ALA A 8 59.21 -11.46 6.88
C ALA A 8 59.93 -11.00 5.59
N LEU A 9 61.24 -10.74 5.66
CA LEU A 9 61.99 -9.85 4.76
C LEU A 9 63.42 -10.39 4.50
N LEU A 10 64.10 -9.85 3.47
CA LEU A 10 65.56 -9.90 3.19
C LEU A 10 66.07 -11.20 2.49
N ILE A 11 67.11 -11.23 1.62
CA ILE A 11 67.93 -10.23 0.87
C ILE A 11 68.73 -11.01 -0.22
N VAL A 12 69.30 -10.33 -1.24
CA VAL A 12 70.72 -10.43 -1.73
C VAL A 12 70.89 -9.62 -3.03
N LEU A 13 72.06 -9.00 -3.16
CA LEU A 13 72.50 -8.03 -4.19
C LEU A 13 73.82 -8.54 -4.80
N GLN A 14 74.07 -8.35 -6.12
CA GLN A 14 75.40 -7.98 -6.63
C GLN A 14 75.40 -7.47 -8.08
N ILE A 15 76.51 -6.83 -8.47
CA ILE A 15 76.69 -5.95 -9.63
C ILE A 15 77.92 -6.41 -10.42
N THR A 16 77.89 -6.33 -11.75
CA THR A 16 79.09 -6.12 -12.58
C THR A 16 78.79 -5.24 -13.79
N LEU A 17 79.78 -4.44 -14.19
CA LEU A 17 79.76 -3.42 -15.25
C LEU A 17 80.86 -3.73 -16.26
N LEU A 18 80.58 -3.57 -17.57
CA LEU A 18 81.58 -3.19 -18.58
C LEU A 18 80.91 -2.38 -19.70
N PHE A 19 81.61 -1.34 -20.19
CA PHE A 19 81.24 -0.47 -21.30
C PHE A 19 82.02 -0.86 -22.58
N ASN A 20 81.47 -0.64 -23.79
CA ASN A 20 81.88 0.49 -24.64
C ASN A 20 81.33 0.51 -26.08
N SER A 21 81.42 1.73 -26.65
CA SER A 21 81.55 2.10 -28.07
C SER A 21 80.32 2.13 -28.98
N CYS A 22 80.10 3.31 -29.57
CA CYS A 22 79.34 3.47 -30.81
C CYS A 22 80.11 2.89 -32.01
N SER A 23 79.37 2.39 -32.99
CA SER A 23 79.72 2.43 -34.41
C SER A 23 78.42 2.54 -35.21
N SER A 24 78.43 3.32 -36.28
CA SER A 24 77.29 3.46 -37.20
C SER A 24 77.09 2.19 -38.02
N ASP A 25 75.85 1.73 -38.15
CA ASP A 25 75.43 1.03 -39.36
C ASP A 25 73.93 1.27 -39.65
N SER A 26 73.58 1.25 -40.93
CA SER A 26 72.27 1.61 -41.46
C SER A 26 71.35 0.40 -41.62
N GLY A 27 70.16 0.46 -41.04
CA GLY A 27 69.07 -0.50 -41.29
C GLY A 27 67.72 0.14 -41.04
N ASP A 28 66.79 -0.03 -41.98
CA ASP A 28 65.43 0.51 -41.89
C ASP A 28 64.73 -0.01 -40.62
N ALA A 29 64.48 0.90 -39.68
CA ALA A 29 63.58 0.63 -38.57
C ALA A 29 62.14 0.58 -39.10
N GLN A 30 61.74 -0.59 -39.61
CA GLN A 30 60.35 -0.92 -39.89
C GLN A 30 59.53 -0.60 -38.65
N VAL A 31 58.64 0.40 -38.74
CA VAL A 31 57.70 0.73 -37.67
C VAL A 31 56.73 -0.45 -37.58
N VAL A 32 56.98 -1.35 -36.63
CA VAL A 32 56.06 -2.43 -36.28
C VAL A 32 54.85 -1.78 -35.62
N VAL A 33 53.89 -1.36 -36.44
CA VAL A 33 52.56 -0.95 -35.99
C VAL A 33 51.85 -2.22 -35.52
N THR A 34 52.01 -2.55 -34.24
CA THR A 34 51.23 -3.58 -33.60
C THR A 34 49.75 -3.23 -33.79
N PRO A 35 48.92 -4.10 -34.39
CA PRO A 35 47.50 -3.84 -34.51
C PRO A 35 46.92 -3.64 -33.11
N GLN A 36 46.48 -2.42 -32.78
CA GLN A 36 45.74 -2.18 -31.56
C GLN A 36 44.47 -3.02 -31.64
N VAL A 37 44.33 -3.99 -30.72
CA VAL A 37 43.08 -4.74 -30.57
C VAL A 37 41.97 -3.70 -30.36
N PRO A 38 40.93 -3.66 -31.20
CA PRO A 38 39.90 -2.63 -31.08
C PRO A 38 39.25 -2.74 -29.70
N VAL A 39 39.35 -1.65 -28.93
CA VAL A 39 38.74 -1.57 -27.60
C VAL A 39 37.24 -1.69 -27.77
N VAL A 40 36.67 -2.81 -27.31
CA VAL A 40 35.23 -3.04 -27.34
C VAL A 40 34.58 -2.14 -26.30
N ILE A 41 34.17 -0.95 -26.73
CA ILE A 41 33.43 0.00 -25.91
C ILE A 41 32.02 -0.55 -25.73
N ASN A 42 31.76 -1.07 -24.53
CA ASN A 42 30.44 -1.58 -24.16
C ASN A 42 29.51 -0.43 -23.79
N THR A 43 28.38 -0.34 -24.48
CA THR A 43 27.27 0.53 -24.10
C THR A 43 26.49 -0.10 -22.95
N THR A 44 26.30 0.64 -21.86
CA THR A 44 25.62 0.14 -20.65
C THR A 44 24.60 1.12 -20.09
N ILE A 45 23.51 0.61 -19.53
CA ILE A 45 22.52 1.38 -18.77
C ILE A 45 22.77 1.14 -17.27
N LYS A 46 22.87 2.21 -16.49
CA LYS A 46 23.18 2.18 -15.06
C LYS A 46 22.00 2.51 -14.15
N SER A 47 21.15 3.47 -14.54
CA SER A 47 20.03 3.94 -13.72
C SER A 47 18.93 4.61 -14.54
N TYR A 48 17.75 4.76 -13.92
CA TYR A 48 16.65 5.60 -14.39
C TYR A 48 16.40 6.72 -13.37
N SER A 49 15.89 7.86 -13.83
CA SER A 49 15.44 8.95 -12.94
C SER A 49 14.27 8.53 -12.04
N LYS A 50 13.45 7.58 -12.51
CA LYS A 50 12.42 6.87 -11.74
C LYS A 50 12.31 5.45 -12.26
N ASP A 51 12.08 4.49 -11.35
CA ASP A 51 11.84 3.09 -11.72
C ASP A 51 10.42 2.83 -12.25
N TYR A 52 9.51 3.79 -12.12
CA TYR A 52 8.17 3.74 -12.70
C TYR A 52 7.62 5.17 -12.92
N GLY A 53 6.61 5.29 -13.79
CA GLY A 53 5.91 6.54 -14.08
C GLY A 53 4.55 6.31 -14.73
N THR A 54 3.83 7.37 -15.09
CA THR A 54 2.61 7.27 -15.90
C THR A 54 2.89 7.41 -17.39
N THR A 55 2.02 6.88 -18.24
CA THR A 55 2.04 7.11 -19.69
C THR A 55 2.21 8.61 -20.01
N GLY A 56 3.14 8.93 -20.90
CA GLY A 56 3.52 10.29 -21.30
C GLY A 56 4.54 10.98 -20.39
N GLU A 57 4.86 10.41 -19.22
CA GLU A 57 5.86 10.98 -18.30
C GLU A 57 7.28 10.81 -18.84
N THR A 58 8.12 11.83 -18.66
CA THR A 58 9.53 11.80 -19.07
C THR A 58 10.40 11.05 -18.07
N ILE A 59 11.18 10.10 -18.56
CA ILE A 59 12.24 9.41 -17.82
C ILE A 59 13.59 9.74 -18.45
N THR A 60 14.59 9.98 -17.60
CA THR A 60 16.00 10.03 -18.00
C THR A 60 16.66 8.71 -17.66
N MET A 61 17.30 8.09 -18.64
CA MET A 61 18.13 6.89 -18.50
C MET A 61 19.59 7.29 -18.54
N THR A 62 20.34 6.94 -17.49
CA THR A 62 21.77 7.26 -17.35
C THR A 62 22.62 6.01 -17.61
N GLY A 63 23.77 6.16 -18.24
CA GLY A 63 24.63 5.07 -18.64
C GLY A 63 25.99 5.51 -19.17
N GLU A 64 26.59 4.67 -20.02
CA GLU A 64 27.89 4.91 -20.65
C GLU A 64 27.84 4.55 -22.13
N ASN A 65 28.54 5.34 -22.94
CA ASN A 65 28.79 5.09 -24.36
C ASN A 65 27.50 4.96 -25.19
N PHE A 66 26.50 5.80 -24.86
CA PHE A 66 25.34 5.99 -25.72
C PHE A 66 25.72 6.78 -26.98
N SER A 67 24.96 6.59 -28.07
CA SER A 67 25.06 7.49 -29.22
C SER A 67 24.48 8.86 -28.86
N THR A 68 25.02 9.93 -29.43
CA THR A 68 24.43 11.28 -29.39
C THR A 68 23.40 11.51 -30.49
N LYS A 69 23.26 10.58 -31.46
CA LYS A 69 22.29 10.67 -32.55
C LYS A 69 21.04 9.86 -32.20
N MET A 70 19.92 10.55 -31.96
CA MET A 70 18.65 9.91 -31.62
C MET A 70 18.16 8.91 -32.69
N SER A 71 18.54 9.10 -33.96
CA SER A 71 18.21 8.17 -35.06
C SER A 71 18.87 6.79 -34.96
N GLU A 72 19.94 6.66 -34.17
CA GLU A 72 20.65 5.39 -33.95
C GLU A 72 20.10 4.63 -32.74
N ILE A 73 19.24 5.27 -31.95
CA ILE A 73 18.72 4.76 -30.68
C ILE A 73 17.26 4.34 -30.86
N LYS A 74 16.92 3.16 -30.34
CA LYS A 74 15.53 2.69 -30.25
C LYS A 74 15.26 2.18 -28.84
N ILE A 75 14.20 2.69 -28.22
CA ILE A 75 13.70 2.25 -26.91
C ILE A 75 12.29 1.68 -27.14
N THR A 76 12.06 0.44 -26.70
CA THR A 76 10.74 -0.20 -26.78
C THR A 76 10.34 -0.87 -25.47
N PHE A 77 9.04 -0.93 -25.23
CA PHE A 77 8.38 -1.56 -24.09
C PHE A 77 7.36 -2.58 -24.61
N ASP A 78 7.62 -3.88 -24.45
CA ASP A 78 6.88 -4.96 -25.13
C ASP A 78 6.72 -4.73 -26.66
N GLY A 79 7.70 -4.06 -27.27
CA GLY A 79 7.71 -3.70 -28.69
C GLY A 79 7.12 -2.31 -29.02
N VAL A 80 6.36 -1.69 -28.12
CA VAL A 80 5.83 -0.32 -28.29
C VAL A 80 6.98 0.68 -28.17
N ALA A 81 7.15 1.55 -29.16
CA ALA A 81 8.25 2.53 -29.18
C ALA A 81 8.00 3.71 -28.23
N ALA A 82 9.03 4.09 -27.48
CA ALA A 82 9.06 5.32 -26.69
C ALA A 82 9.54 6.51 -27.54
N THR A 83 9.07 7.73 -27.25
CA THR A 83 9.53 8.94 -27.94
C THR A 83 10.78 9.48 -27.26
N ILE A 84 11.90 9.47 -27.97
CA ILE A 84 13.18 10.04 -27.50
C ILE A 84 13.14 11.56 -27.63
N LEU A 85 13.53 12.26 -26.56
CA LEU A 85 13.55 13.73 -26.47
C LEU A 85 14.96 14.29 -26.60
N SER A 86 15.97 13.60 -26.06
CA SER A 86 17.39 13.96 -26.15
C SER A 86 18.30 12.76 -25.94
N ALA A 87 19.52 12.84 -26.46
CA ALA A 87 20.56 11.86 -26.24
C ALA A 87 21.94 12.52 -26.11
N THR A 88 22.69 12.15 -25.08
CA THR A 88 24.11 12.45 -24.87
C THR A 88 24.87 11.13 -24.69
N ALA A 89 26.21 11.19 -24.59
CA ALA A 89 27.02 9.98 -24.37
C ALA A 89 26.72 9.24 -23.03
N THR A 90 26.04 9.91 -22.09
CA THR A 90 25.76 9.39 -20.74
C THR A 90 24.29 9.41 -20.35
N GLU A 91 23.42 10.11 -21.09
CA GLU A 91 21.99 10.27 -20.75
C GLU A 91 21.09 10.21 -21.99
N ILE A 92 19.94 9.54 -21.86
CA ILE A 92 18.87 9.55 -22.86
C ILE A 92 17.56 9.92 -22.15
N ALA A 93 16.90 11.00 -22.57
CA ALA A 93 15.56 11.35 -22.08
C ALA A 93 14.49 10.90 -23.08
N PHE A 94 13.41 10.31 -22.58
CA PHE A 94 12.30 9.80 -23.40
C PHE A 94 10.98 9.82 -22.63
N THR A 95 9.84 9.81 -23.33
CA THR A 95 8.51 9.67 -22.72
C THR A 95 8.07 8.21 -22.66
N LEU A 96 7.40 7.81 -21.56
CA LEU A 96 6.82 6.48 -21.42
C LEU A 96 5.64 6.29 -22.39
N PRO A 97 5.64 5.26 -23.26
CA PRO A 97 4.52 4.99 -24.15
C PRO A 97 3.34 4.35 -23.40
N ALA A 98 2.16 4.34 -24.02
CA ALA A 98 1.05 3.54 -23.54
C ALA A 98 1.34 2.04 -23.74
N THR A 99 1.15 1.22 -22.70
CA THR A 99 1.39 -0.22 -22.76
C THR A 99 0.24 -1.00 -22.13
N GLU A 100 0.02 -2.24 -22.58
CA GLU A 100 -1.04 -3.12 -22.08
C GLU A 100 -0.74 -3.63 -20.66
N LYS A 101 0.53 -3.97 -20.39
CA LYS A 101 1.00 -4.41 -19.07
C LYS A 101 1.59 -3.24 -18.29
N LEU A 102 1.42 -3.29 -16.98
CA LEU A 102 2.07 -2.36 -16.04
C LEU A 102 3.59 -2.55 -15.94
N LEU A 103 4.09 -3.74 -16.29
CA LEU A 103 5.51 -4.07 -16.31
C LEU A 103 5.90 -4.68 -17.67
N PRO A 104 6.01 -3.85 -18.73
CA PRO A 104 6.39 -4.29 -20.07
C PRO A 104 7.91 -4.46 -20.19
N LYS A 105 8.36 -5.41 -21.02
CA LYS A 105 9.79 -5.69 -21.23
C LYS A 105 10.48 -4.51 -21.92
N LEU A 106 11.40 -3.87 -21.23
CA LEU A 106 12.29 -2.85 -21.80
C LEU A 106 13.34 -3.47 -22.72
N VAL A 107 13.44 -2.99 -23.95
CA VAL A 107 14.53 -3.27 -24.88
C VAL A 107 15.09 -1.95 -25.41
N VAL A 108 16.40 -1.79 -25.33
CA VAL A 108 17.13 -0.64 -25.87
C VAL A 108 18.16 -1.15 -26.87
N THR A 109 18.17 -0.60 -28.08
CA THR A 109 19.19 -0.87 -29.09
C THR A 109 19.84 0.41 -29.56
N ILE A 110 21.16 0.41 -29.71
CA ILE A 110 21.94 1.48 -30.34
C ILE A 110 22.70 0.89 -31.53
N GLU A 111 22.56 1.47 -32.71
CA GLU A 111 23.09 0.93 -33.98
C GLU A 111 22.72 -0.56 -34.19
N ASN A 112 21.45 -0.90 -33.95
CA ASN A 112 20.90 -2.27 -33.98
C ASN A 112 21.50 -3.27 -32.98
N ARG A 113 22.41 -2.85 -32.08
CA ARG A 113 22.98 -3.68 -31.02
C ARG A 113 22.21 -3.48 -29.72
N THR A 114 21.78 -4.57 -29.07
CA THR A 114 21.10 -4.51 -27.77
C THR A 114 22.05 -4.00 -26.68
N VAL A 115 21.61 -3.01 -25.94
CA VAL A 115 22.40 -2.39 -24.86
C VAL A 115 22.37 -3.25 -23.60
N THR A 116 23.51 -3.36 -22.90
CA THR A 116 23.58 -4.08 -21.63
C THR A 116 22.87 -3.30 -20.53
N ASN A 117 21.78 -3.86 -19.98
CA ASN A 117 21.08 -3.27 -18.85
C ASN A 117 21.64 -3.78 -17.51
N ALA A 118 22.27 -2.88 -16.75
CA ALA A 118 22.88 -3.14 -15.45
C ALA A 118 22.11 -2.51 -14.26
N VAL A 119 20.91 -1.95 -14.51
CA VAL A 119 20.03 -1.42 -13.46
C VAL A 119 19.69 -2.51 -12.45
N LYS A 120 19.52 -2.11 -11.18
CA LYS A 120 19.02 -2.96 -10.09
C LYS A 120 17.83 -2.26 -9.45
N ASN A 121 16.63 -2.78 -9.69
CA ASN A 121 15.38 -2.26 -9.14
C ASN A 121 14.39 -3.41 -8.86
N ASN A 122 13.19 -3.09 -8.37
CA ASN A 122 12.14 -4.08 -8.08
C ASN A 122 11.42 -4.62 -9.35
N TYR A 123 11.85 -4.23 -10.55
CA TYR A 123 11.11 -4.36 -11.81
C TYR A 123 11.85 -5.20 -12.86
N ASP A 124 12.74 -6.11 -12.43
CA ASP A 124 13.67 -6.86 -13.29
C ASP A 124 14.34 -5.96 -14.35
N LYS A 125 14.90 -4.84 -13.88
CA LYS A 125 15.58 -3.81 -14.69
C LYS A 125 14.68 -3.09 -15.71
N CYS A 126 13.39 -3.37 -15.76
CA CYS A 126 12.44 -2.62 -16.57
C CYS A 126 11.98 -1.36 -15.83
N ILE A 127 11.08 -0.60 -16.44
CA ILE A 127 10.41 0.56 -15.84
C ILE A 127 8.92 0.26 -15.82
N GLY A 128 8.28 0.45 -14.67
CA GLY A 128 6.83 0.28 -14.53
C GLY A 128 6.06 1.43 -15.19
N ILE A 129 4.98 1.13 -15.90
CA ILE A 129 4.17 2.12 -16.62
C ILE A 129 2.72 2.02 -16.14
N LEU A 130 2.26 3.03 -15.40
CA LEU A 130 0.85 3.19 -15.06
C LEU A 130 0.09 3.85 -16.23
N PRO A 131 -1.17 3.48 -16.48
CA PRO A 131 -2.02 4.22 -17.42
C PRO A 131 -2.17 5.68 -16.95
N ILE A 132 -2.30 6.61 -17.89
CA ILE A 132 -2.51 8.02 -17.56
C ILE A 132 -3.84 8.19 -16.79
N PRO A 133 -3.85 8.93 -15.67
CA PRO A 133 -5.07 9.28 -14.95
C PRO A 133 -6.09 10.05 -15.81
N THR A 134 -7.10 9.35 -16.35
CA THR A 134 -8.26 10.00 -16.96
C THR A 134 -9.26 10.39 -15.86
N VAL A 135 -9.28 11.68 -15.51
CA VAL A 135 -10.18 12.23 -14.49
C VAL A 135 -11.64 11.88 -14.80
N GLY A 136 -12.34 11.35 -13.80
CA GLY A 136 -13.74 10.98 -13.92
C GLY A 136 -14.02 9.64 -14.62
N ALA A 137 -13.03 8.95 -15.18
CA ALA A 137 -13.21 7.62 -15.77
C ALA A 137 -12.80 6.49 -14.81
N TRP A 138 -13.52 5.36 -14.88
CA TRP A 138 -13.11 4.11 -14.24
C TRP A 138 -12.17 3.34 -15.16
N PHE A 139 -11.12 2.76 -14.60
CA PHE A 139 -10.21 1.85 -15.31
C PHE A 139 -9.80 0.68 -14.39
N THR A 140 -9.33 -0.40 -15.00
CA THR A 140 -8.87 -1.61 -14.30
C THR A 140 -7.40 -1.87 -14.53
N ILE A 141 -6.73 -2.40 -13.52
CA ILE A 141 -5.40 -3.00 -13.60
C ILE A 141 -5.42 -4.39 -12.96
N ASP A 142 -4.55 -5.30 -13.41
CA ASP A 142 -4.45 -6.63 -12.82
C ASP A 142 -3.99 -6.56 -11.36
N ASN A 143 -4.67 -7.33 -10.50
CA ASN A 143 -4.28 -7.54 -9.11
C ASN A 143 -3.49 -8.85 -8.99
N GLY A 144 -2.18 -8.74 -8.76
CA GLY A 144 -1.32 -9.91 -8.53
C GLY A 144 -1.70 -10.73 -7.29
N MET A 145 -2.40 -10.12 -6.32
CA MET A 145 -2.81 -10.76 -5.06
C MET A 145 -4.28 -11.15 -5.11
N LYS A 146 -4.60 -12.23 -5.84
CA LYS A 146 -5.98 -12.72 -5.98
C LYS A 146 -6.62 -13.01 -4.62
N SER A 147 -7.86 -12.55 -4.43
CA SER A 147 -8.60 -12.74 -3.17
C SER A 147 -10.06 -13.15 -3.41
N ASP A 148 -10.34 -14.43 -3.21
CA ASP A 148 -11.66 -15.02 -3.47
C ASP A 148 -12.58 -14.98 -2.24
N LEU A 149 -11.98 -14.94 -1.05
CA LEU A 149 -12.66 -14.98 0.26
C LEU A 149 -12.91 -13.59 0.87
N GLY A 150 -12.92 -12.55 0.03
CA GLY A 150 -13.22 -11.17 0.39
C GLY A 150 -12.09 -10.43 1.12
N ILE A 151 -12.21 -9.10 1.17
CA ILE A 151 -11.21 -8.18 1.73
C ILE A 151 -11.87 -7.40 2.87
N PRO A 152 -11.59 -7.73 4.15
CA PRO A 152 -12.28 -7.15 5.30
C PRO A 152 -11.83 -5.70 5.59
N HIS A 153 -10.52 -5.48 5.69
CA HIS A 153 -9.92 -4.16 5.92
C HIS A 153 -9.05 -3.76 4.73
N ILE A 154 -8.96 -2.45 4.54
CA ILE A 154 -8.22 -1.79 3.47
C ILE A 154 -7.72 -0.46 4.05
N GLN A 155 -6.45 -0.15 3.84
CA GLN A 155 -5.85 1.11 4.31
C GLN A 155 -5.13 1.77 3.14
N ILE A 156 -5.57 2.99 2.79
CA ILE A 156 -4.99 3.79 1.72
C ILE A 156 -4.22 4.95 2.34
N LEU A 157 -2.93 5.06 2.03
CA LEU A 157 -2.10 6.18 2.48
C LEU A 157 -1.94 7.25 1.39
N SER A 158 -2.02 6.87 0.10
CA SER A 158 -1.95 7.81 -1.03
C SER A 158 -2.65 7.28 -2.30
N ASP A 159 -2.57 8.04 -3.39
CA ASP A 159 -2.95 7.62 -4.75
C ASP A 159 -2.20 6.36 -5.25
N LYS A 160 -1.09 6.01 -4.59
CA LYS A 160 -0.18 4.91 -4.96
C LYS A 160 0.01 3.84 -3.88
N ILE A 161 -0.22 4.18 -2.61
CA ILE A 161 0.09 3.33 -1.46
C ILE A 161 -1.20 2.73 -0.88
N LEU A 162 -1.28 1.39 -0.91
CA LEU A 162 -2.44 0.61 -0.48
C LEU A 162 -2.00 -0.65 0.28
N TYR A 163 -2.69 -0.95 1.38
CA TYR A 163 -2.58 -2.19 2.16
C TYR A 163 -3.97 -2.83 2.32
N TYR A 164 -4.06 -4.17 2.29
CA TYR A 164 -5.30 -4.89 2.63
C TYR A 164 -5.04 -6.34 3.06
N ASN A 165 -5.98 -6.96 3.78
CA ASN A 165 -5.85 -8.37 4.16
C ASN A 165 -6.24 -9.31 3.01
N THR A 166 -5.39 -10.29 2.70
CA THR A 166 -5.76 -11.45 1.88
C THR A 166 -6.20 -12.61 2.76
N ASN A 167 -7.38 -13.17 2.47
CA ASN A 167 -7.87 -14.40 3.10
C ASN A 167 -7.42 -15.69 2.37
N ASN A 168 -6.68 -15.57 1.25
CA ASN A 168 -6.21 -16.70 0.46
C ASN A 168 -4.87 -17.22 1.02
N THR A 169 -4.91 -18.39 1.68
CA THR A 169 -3.77 -19.17 2.23
C THR A 169 -2.82 -18.41 3.18
N GLY A 170 -3.06 -18.53 4.50
CA GLY A 170 -2.21 -17.91 5.53
C GLY A 170 -2.47 -16.42 5.63
N ALA A 171 -3.52 -16.04 6.37
CA ALA A 171 -4.01 -14.67 6.45
C ALA A 171 -2.85 -13.67 6.65
N SER A 172 -2.78 -12.70 5.74
CA SER A 172 -1.66 -11.78 5.60
C SER A 172 -2.17 -10.42 5.16
N VAL A 173 -1.43 -9.36 5.49
CA VAL A 173 -1.61 -8.05 4.86
C VAL A 173 -0.68 -7.99 3.66
N VAL A 174 -1.23 -7.63 2.51
CA VAL A 174 -0.50 -7.39 1.27
C VAL A 174 -0.54 -5.91 0.92
N ARG A 175 0.43 -5.43 0.16
CA ARG A 175 0.55 -4.01 -0.18
C ARG A 175 1.15 -3.75 -1.56
N THR A 176 0.93 -2.53 -2.02
CA THR A 176 1.66 -1.87 -3.10
C THR A 176 2.12 -0.48 -2.65
N LEU A 177 3.27 -0.02 -3.12
CA LEU A 177 3.75 1.37 -2.97
C LEU A 177 3.80 2.14 -4.29
N ASP A 178 3.47 1.49 -5.40
CA ASP A 178 3.74 1.94 -6.77
C ASP A 178 2.46 2.04 -7.61
N GLY A 179 1.30 2.12 -6.95
CA GLY A 179 0.01 2.23 -7.61
C GLY A 179 -0.57 0.91 -8.10
N GLY A 180 0.04 -0.23 -7.75
CA GLY A 180 -0.42 -1.58 -8.07
C GLY A 180 0.41 -2.31 -9.11
N ILE A 181 1.59 -1.79 -9.49
CA ILE A 181 2.53 -2.45 -10.41
C ILE A 181 3.15 -3.67 -9.71
N THR A 182 3.63 -3.51 -8.47
CA THR A 182 4.14 -4.62 -7.66
C THR A 182 3.34 -4.79 -6.38
N TRP A 183 3.32 -6.04 -5.92
CA TRP A 183 2.64 -6.46 -4.71
C TRP A 183 3.60 -7.29 -3.85
N LYS A 184 3.58 -7.04 -2.54
CA LYS A 184 4.37 -7.80 -1.55
C LYS A 184 3.50 -8.16 -0.36
N SER A 185 3.73 -9.33 0.24
CA SER A 185 3.28 -9.58 1.60
C SER A 185 4.04 -8.64 2.54
N TRP A 186 3.32 -8.02 3.47
CA TRP A 186 3.85 -7.02 4.40
C TRP A 186 3.81 -7.50 5.84
N ALA A 187 2.76 -8.23 6.24
CA ALA A 187 2.62 -8.76 7.58
C ALA A 187 1.85 -10.08 7.58
N LEU A 188 2.17 -10.96 8.53
CA LEU A 188 1.21 -11.99 8.95
C LEU A 188 0.02 -11.32 9.67
N ASN A 189 -1.16 -11.92 9.57
CA ASN A 189 -2.38 -11.36 10.12
C ASN A 189 -3.35 -12.47 10.57
N GLY A 190 -4.10 -12.25 11.64
CA GLY A 190 -5.19 -13.15 12.03
C GLY A 190 -6.34 -13.07 11.01
N PHE A 191 -7.23 -14.06 10.96
CA PHE A 191 -8.36 -14.03 10.02
C PHE A 191 -9.22 -12.77 10.22
N LYS A 192 -9.12 -11.84 9.25
CA LYS A 192 -9.75 -10.52 9.29
C LYS A 192 -9.30 -9.62 10.46
N ALA A 193 -8.15 -9.88 11.07
CA ALA A 193 -7.69 -9.11 12.23
C ALA A 193 -7.18 -7.71 11.84
N GLY A 194 -7.19 -6.79 12.80
CA GLY A 194 -6.75 -5.41 12.60
C GLY A 194 -5.26 -5.32 12.27
N PHE A 195 -4.90 -4.30 11.49
CA PHE A 195 -3.54 -3.86 11.25
C PHE A 195 -3.52 -2.33 11.07
N HIS A 196 -2.34 -1.72 11.20
CA HIS A 196 -2.12 -0.32 10.87
C HIS A 196 -0.72 -0.14 10.30
N ALA A 197 -0.62 0.29 9.05
CA ALA A 197 0.62 0.73 8.41
C ALA A 197 0.76 2.26 8.51
N THR A 198 1.97 2.73 8.81
CA THR A 198 2.31 4.16 8.83
C THR A 198 2.80 4.61 7.45
N ILE A 199 2.99 5.92 7.29
CA ILE A 199 3.58 6.52 6.09
C ILE A 199 5.00 6.01 5.75
N ASN A 200 5.69 5.38 6.71
CA ASN A 200 7.07 4.89 6.56
C ASN A 200 7.13 3.41 6.09
N ASP A 201 6.01 2.77 5.75
CA ASP A 201 5.95 1.34 5.38
C ASP A 201 6.32 0.36 6.53
N GLU A 202 6.16 0.83 7.76
CA GLU A 202 6.25 0.08 9.02
C GLU A 202 4.90 0.16 9.75
N GLY A 203 4.67 -0.63 10.81
CA GLY A 203 3.37 -0.63 11.48
C GLY A 203 3.12 -1.80 12.41
N TRP A 204 1.86 -2.03 12.79
CA TRP A 204 1.45 -3.17 13.64
C TRP A 204 0.43 -4.05 12.94
N SER A 205 0.49 -5.36 13.21
CA SER A 205 -0.52 -6.34 12.78
C SER A 205 -0.84 -7.30 13.92
N ASN A 206 -2.13 -7.59 14.16
CA ASN A 206 -2.53 -8.71 14.99
C ASN A 206 -2.44 -10.00 14.17
N THR A 207 -1.66 -10.98 14.62
CA THR A 207 -1.36 -12.23 13.90
C THR A 207 -2.33 -13.36 14.20
N GLY A 208 -3.35 -13.13 15.02
CA GLY A 208 -4.20 -14.16 15.62
C GLY A 208 -3.59 -14.84 16.86
N PHE A 209 -2.27 -14.73 17.05
CA PHE A 209 -1.53 -15.29 18.18
C PHE A 209 -0.81 -14.23 19.03
N GLY A 210 -0.95 -12.95 18.66
CA GLY A 210 -0.27 -11.83 19.28
C GLY A 210 -0.25 -10.60 18.36
N TYR A 211 0.69 -9.70 18.60
CA TYR A 211 0.88 -8.48 17.82
C TYR A 211 2.34 -8.38 17.40
N SER A 212 2.59 -8.13 16.11
CA SER A 212 3.95 -8.02 15.56
C SER A 212 4.28 -6.59 15.15
N LYS A 213 5.55 -6.19 15.32
CA LYS A 213 6.03 -4.85 14.99
C LYS A 213 6.69 -4.92 13.61
N ILE A 214 5.92 -4.53 12.61
CA ILE A 214 6.27 -4.64 11.21
C ILE A 214 7.29 -3.56 10.88
N ALA A 215 8.51 -3.96 10.51
CA ALA A 215 9.57 -3.05 10.11
C ALA A 215 9.34 -2.49 8.69
N VAL A 216 10.04 -1.39 8.37
CA VAL A 216 10.08 -0.81 7.02
C VAL A 216 10.40 -1.89 5.98
N GLY A 217 9.55 -2.04 4.97
CA GLY A 217 9.66 -3.09 3.96
C GLY A 217 8.75 -4.31 4.21
N GLY A 218 8.23 -4.48 5.43
CA GLY A 218 7.39 -5.61 5.84
C GLY A 218 8.15 -6.68 6.64
N TYR A 219 7.39 -7.45 7.42
CA TYR A 219 7.87 -8.54 8.26
C TYR A 219 6.76 -9.60 8.43
N THR A 220 7.01 -10.82 7.96
CA THR A 220 6.06 -11.94 8.01
C THR A 220 6.42 -12.98 9.07
N GLY A 221 6.96 -12.54 10.21
CA GLY A 221 7.14 -13.36 11.40
C GLY A 221 6.09 -13.04 12.48
N ILE A 222 6.32 -13.57 13.68
CA ILE A 222 5.51 -13.25 14.87
C ILE A 222 6.45 -12.75 15.97
N ASP A 223 6.29 -11.49 16.36
CA ASP A 223 6.92 -10.95 17.56
C ASP A 223 5.98 -10.99 18.77
N THR A 224 6.54 -10.81 19.96
CA THR A 224 5.82 -10.53 21.21
C THR A 224 6.31 -9.21 21.82
N PHE A 225 6.17 -8.10 21.06
CA PHE A 225 6.66 -6.79 21.51
C PHE A 225 5.73 -6.11 22.53
N THR A 226 4.46 -6.51 22.58
CA THR A 226 3.42 -5.92 23.42
C THR A 226 3.43 -6.48 24.83
N ASN A 227 3.61 -5.61 25.83
CA ASN A 227 3.43 -5.92 27.24
C ASN A 227 2.09 -5.37 27.73
N PHE A 228 1.15 -6.27 28.05
CA PHE A 228 -0.17 -5.93 28.63
C PHE A 228 -0.23 -6.20 30.15
N GLY A 229 0.90 -6.48 30.79
CA GLY A 229 0.95 -6.97 32.17
C GLY A 229 0.12 -8.24 32.35
N ASN A 230 -0.78 -8.23 33.33
CA ASN A 230 -1.66 -9.36 33.64
C ASN A 230 -3.00 -9.34 32.88
N ALA A 231 -3.20 -8.45 31.90
CA ALA A 231 -4.47 -8.34 31.19
C ALA A 231 -4.62 -9.38 30.08
N THR A 232 -5.75 -10.10 30.09
CA THR A 232 -6.16 -10.93 28.94
C THR A 232 -6.59 -10.04 27.78
N VAL A 233 -6.03 -10.29 26.60
CA VAL A 233 -6.29 -9.54 25.36
C VAL A 233 -6.85 -10.48 24.30
N GLU A 234 -8.08 -10.23 23.89
CA GLU A 234 -8.77 -10.95 22.80
C GLU A 234 -8.27 -10.49 21.43
N THR A 235 -8.76 -11.14 20.36
CA THR A 235 -8.57 -10.67 18.98
C THR A 235 -8.96 -9.20 18.86
N SER A 236 -8.15 -8.40 18.15
CA SER A 236 -8.43 -6.98 17.93
C SER A 236 -8.63 -6.68 16.46
N TYR A 237 -9.70 -5.95 16.17
CA TYR A 237 -10.10 -5.54 14.82
C TYR A 237 -9.81 -4.05 14.56
N CYS A 238 -9.49 -3.29 15.61
CA CYS A 238 -9.03 -1.91 15.53
C CYS A 238 -7.62 -1.81 16.11
N ILE A 239 -6.68 -1.31 15.30
CA ILE A 239 -5.32 -1.00 15.71
C ILE A 239 -4.95 0.36 15.12
N TYR A 240 -4.26 1.17 15.89
CA TYR A 240 -3.64 2.42 15.46
C TYR A 240 -2.22 2.51 16.04
N VAL A 241 -1.30 3.03 15.23
CA VAL A 241 0.04 3.42 15.67
C VAL A 241 0.49 4.67 14.91
N ASP A 242 1.12 5.60 15.62
CA ASP A 242 1.66 6.84 15.06
C ASP A 242 2.89 6.59 14.17
N ALA A 243 3.27 7.60 13.39
CA ALA A 243 4.42 7.51 12.47
C ALA A 243 5.78 7.33 13.17
N ASN A 244 5.89 7.54 14.48
CA ASN A 244 7.10 7.27 15.27
C ASN A 244 7.10 5.90 15.95
N MET A 245 6.05 5.08 15.75
CA MET A 245 5.92 3.74 16.31
C MET A 245 5.94 3.68 17.85
N LYS A 246 5.37 4.73 18.50
CA LYS A 246 5.34 4.96 19.95
C LYS A 246 3.93 5.12 20.52
N ASP A 247 3.16 6.06 19.98
CA ASP A 247 1.81 6.32 20.44
C ASP A 247 0.86 5.42 19.67
N GLY A 248 0.00 4.68 20.38
CA GLY A 248 -0.89 3.75 19.70
C GLY A 248 -2.00 3.20 20.59
N THR A 249 -3.02 2.65 19.93
CA THR A 249 -4.24 2.16 20.55
C THR A 249 -4.69 0.85 19.90
N ILE A 250 -5.16 -0.08 20.72
CA ILE A 250 -5.72 -1.37 20.33
C ILE A 250 -7.11 -1.48 20.97
N VAL A 251 -8.13 -1.78 20.18
CA VAL A 251 -9.48 -2.10 20.68
C VAL A 251 -9.79 -3.56 20.39
N THR A 252 -10.03 -4.34 21.45
CA THR A 252 -10.34 -5.77 21.34
C THR A 252 -11.79 -5.99 20.93
N GLN A 253 -12.06 -7.19 20.41
CA GLN A 253 -13.40 -7.65 20.03
C GLN A 253 -14.43 -7.47 21.15
N VAL A 254 -14.03 -7.64 22.41
CA VAL A 254 -14.95 -7.54 23.57
C VAL A 254 -15.03 -6.13 24.17
N GLY A 255 -14.48 -5.11 23.49
CA GLY A 255 -14.60 -3.72 23.91
C GLY A 255 -13.61 -3.28 24.99
N LYS A 256 -12.47 -3.95 25.15
CA LYS A 256 -11.33 -3.43 25.93
C LYS A 256 -10.51 -2.50 25.06
N VAL A 257 -10.04 -1.39 25.62
CA VAL A 257 -9.11 -0.47 24.97
C VAL A 257 -7.79 -0.48 25.71
N PHE A 258 -6.71 -0.68 24.96
CA PHE A 258 -5.34 -0.58 25.42
C PHE A 258 -4.62 0.53 24.66
N SER A 259 -3.89 1.38 25.37
CA SER A 259 -3.07 2.44 24.77
C SER A 259 -1.63 2.40 25.27
N THR A 260 -0.71 2.85 24.44
CA THR A 260 0.73 2.95 24.73
C THR A 260 1.27 4.31 24.28
N THR A 261 2.37 4.76 24.89
CA THR A 261 3.13 5.97 24.54
C THR A 261 4.61 5.69 24.25
N ASN A 262 5.02 4.42 24.31
CA ASN A 262 6.38 3.96 24.02
C ASN A 262 6.44 2.85 22.96
N GLY A 263 5.28 2.39 22.48
CA GLY A 263 5.16 1.36 21.46
C GLY A 263 5.55 -0.04 21.93
N ALA A 264 5.45 -0.31 23.24
CA ALA A 264 5.77 -1.59 23.89
C ALA A 264 4.87 -1.89 25.09
N ASP A 265 4.72 -0.97 26.05
CA ASP A 265 3.91 -1.15 27.26
C ASP A 265 2.50 -0.58 27.08
N PHE A 266 1.49 -1.41 27.31
CA PHE A 266 0.08 -1.09 27.03
C PHE A 266 -0.75 -1.08 28.32
N ALA A 267 -1.31 0.09 28.64
CA ALA A 267 -2.25 0.25 29.74
C ALA A 267 -3.69 0.06 29.24
N LYS A 268 -4.52 -0.70 29.99
CA LYS A 268 -5.98 -0.75 29.74
C LYS A 268 -6.60 0.58 30.18
N VAL A 269 -7.07 1.37 29.22
CA VAL A 269 -7.65 2.71 29.47
C VAL A 269 -9.18 2.72 29.47
N TYR A 270 -9.82 1.68 28.93
CA TYR A 270 -11.28 1.53 28.92
C TYR A 270 -11.71 0.06 28.78
N GLU A 271 -12.91 -0.26 29.21
CA GLU A 271 -13.58 -1.55 28.99
C GLU A 271 -15.10 -1.37 28.99
N THR A 272 -15.80 -1.88 27.98
CA THR A 272 -17.27 -1.79 27.90
C THR A 272 -17.94 -2.61 29.01
N ILE A 273 -19.00 -2.07 29.61
CA ILE A 273 -19.79 -2.74 30.67
C ILE A 273 -21.06 -3.36 30.09
N GLY A 274 -21.38 -4.60 30.42
CA GLY A 274 -22.65 -5.26 30.05
C GLY A 274 -22.48 -6.74 29.69
N ASP A 275 -23.57 -7.38 29.27
CA ASP A 275 -23.63 -8.84 29.07
C ASP A 275 -22.68 -9.35 27.97
N ARG A 276 -22.59 -8.65 26.83
CA ARG A 276 -21.73 -9.03 25.70
C ARG A 276 -21.52 -7.88 24.71
N THR A 277 -20.26 -7.65 24.34
CA THR A 277 -19.83 -6.76 23.24
C THR A 277 -19.09 -7.59 22.19
N ASN A 278 -19.29 -7.29 20.90
CA ASN A 278 -18.55 -7.92 19.80
C ASN A 278 -18.29 -6.90 18.68
N LEU A 279 -17.05 -6.40 18.63
CA LEU A 279 -16.53 -5.44 17.65
C LEU A 279 -15.69 -6.16 16.60
N PHE A 280 -15.85 -5.83 15.32
CA PHE A 280 -15.20 -6.53 14.21
C PHE A 280 -14.80 -5.66 13.01
N GLN A 281 -15.08 -4.35 13.05
CA GLN A 281 -14.67 -3.38 12.04
C GLN A 281 -14.35 -2.04 12.72
N SER A 282 -13.53 -1.19 12.10
CA SER A 282 -13.23 0.15 12.63
C SER A 282 -12.85 1.14 11.55
N THR A 283 -12.84 2.42 11.92
CA THR A 283 -12.18 3.49 11.15
C THR A 283 -11.40 4.38 12.12
N VAL A 284 -10.27 4.90 11.66
CA VAL A 284 -9.33 5.70 12.45
C VAL A 284 -8.81 6.85 11.61
N ILE A 285 -8.77 8.04 12.19
CA ILE A 285 -8.07 9.21 11.65
C ILE A 285 -6.72 9.38 12.36
N ASP A 286 -6.73 9.31 13.69
CA ASP A 286 -5.58 9.42 14.58
C ASP A 286 -5.90 8.78 15.96
N ASN A 287 -5.03 8.95 16.96
CA ASN A 287 -5.19 8.34 18.30
C ASN A 287 -6.33 8.94 19.16
N ASP A 288 -6.90 10.06 18.73
CA ASP A 288 -8.00 10.78 19.38
C ASP A 288 -9.33 10.66 18.61
N HIS A 289 -9.28 10.08 17.41
CA HIS A 289 -10.40 9.92 16.47
C HIS A 289 -10.46 8.46 15.96
N ILE A 290 -11.04 7.59 16.80
CA ILE A 290 -11.16 6.14 16.60
C ILE A 290 -12.63 5.72 16.80
N TRP A 291 -13.19 4.97 15.85
CA TRP A 291 -14.52 4.37 15.98
C TRP A 291 -14.46 2.88 15.65
N ALA A 292 -14.66 2.03 16.66
CA ALA A 292 -14.78 0.58 16.52
C ALA A 292 -16.25 0.16 16.59
N ILE A 293 -16.69 -0.72 15.69
CA ILE A 293 -18.10 -1.05 15.49
C ILE A 293 -18.38 -2.56 15.54
N GLY A 294 -19.63 -2.86 15.88
CA GLY A 294 -20.21 -4.19 15.79
C GLY A 294 -21.59 -4.25 16.43
N TYR A 295 -21.75 -5.12 17.42
CA TYR A 295 -22.96 -5.17 18.23
C TYR A 295 -22.66 -5.25 19.73
N LYS A 296 -23.67 -4.88 20.53
CA LYS A 296 -23.71 -5.07 21.98
C LYS A 296 -25.06 -5.65 22.35
N SER A 297 -25.08 -6.66 23.21
CA SER A 297 -26.30 -7.24 23.76
C SER A 297 -26.86 -6.31 24.83
N ILE A 298 -28.09 -5.84 24.66
CA ILE A 298 -28.74 -4.84 25.52
C ILE A 298 -30.09 -5.39 25.96
N LYS A 299 -30.36 -5.24 27.26
CA LYS A 299 -31.63 -5.61 27.88
C LYS A 299 -32.64 -4.48 27.70
N ASP A 300 -33.75 -4.79 27.04
CA ASP A 300 -34.87 -3.90 26.80
C ASP A 300 -35.72 -3.68 28.06
N VAL A 301 -36.63 -2.71 28.00
CA VAL A 301 -37.52 -2.33 29.12
C VAL A 301 -38.45 -3.46 29.55
N ASP A 302 -38.82 -4.35 28.63
CA ASP A 302 -39.59 -5.57 28.89
C ASP A 302 -38.75 -6.72 29.48
N GLY A 303 -37.43 -6.54 29.58
CA GLY A 303 -36.48 -7.49 30.12
C GLY A 303 -35.87 -8.46 29.09
N PHE A 304 -36.22 -8.36 27.80
CA PHE A 304 -35.60 -9.17 26.75
C PHE A 304 -34.20 -8.64 26.37
N THR A 305 -33.21 -9.51 26.22
CA THR A 305 -31.86 -9.10 25.77
C THR A 305 -31.72 -9.32 24.26
N ALA A 306 -31.50 -8.24 23.52
CA ALA A 306 -31.30 -8.25 22.07
C ALA A 306 -29.94 -7.68 21.68
N ASP A 307 -29.34 -8.21 20.60
CA ASP A 307 -28.18 -7.56 19.97
C ASP A 307 -28.62 -6.27 19.27
N ARG A 308 -27.97 -5.17 19.62
CA ARG A 308 -28.14 -3.83 19.03
C ARG A 308 -26.88 -3.43 18.27
N PRO A 309 -26.98 -2.63 17.19
CA PRO A 309 -25.83 -1.98 16.56
C PRO A 309 -25.11 -1.11 17.59
N PHE A 310 -23.78 -1.14 17.55
CA PHE A 310 -22.96 -0.54 18.60
C PHE A 310 -21.68 0.06 18.05
N ILE A 311 -21.29 1.20 18.63
CA ILE A 311 -20.01 1.87 18.41
C ILE A 311 -19.35 2.10 19.76
N LEU A 312 -18.08 1.71 19.89
CA LEU A 312 -17.15 2.17 20.92
C LEU A 312 -16.19 3.15 20.26
N PHE A 313 -16.13 4.39 20.75
CA PHE A 313 -15.40 5.45 20.06
C PHE A 313 -14.74 6.48 20.97
N LYS A 314 -13.75 7.16 20.41
CA LYS A 314 -13.14 8.40 20.90
C LYS A 314 -13.14 9.36 19.72
N ASN A 315 -13.70 10.56 19.87
CA ASN A 315 -13.87 11.53 18.78
C ASN A 315 -13.30 12.92 19.08
N ASN A 316 -12.53 13.04 20.16
CA ASN A 316 -11.77 14.23 20.54
C ASN A 316 -10.77 13.89 21.66
N THR A 317 -9.99 14.88 22.07
CA THR A 317 -8.96 14.76 23.10
C THR A 317 -9.48 14.83 24.54
N THR A 318 -10.73 15.25 24.77
CA THR A 318 -11.24 15.65 26.11
C THR A 318 -12.23 14.68 26.73
N ASP A 319 -13.11 14.08 25.94
CA ASP A 319 -14.27 13.32 26.44
C ASP A 319 -13.93 11.88 26.80
N GLY A 320 -12.77 11.39 26.33
CA GLY A 320 -12.37 10.00 26.45
C GLY A 320 -13.22 9.06 25.59
N TRP A 321 -13.40 7.83 26.08
CA TRP A 321 -14.12 6.78 25.38
C TRP A 321 -15.63 6.83 25.67
N LYS A 322 -16.42 6.84 24.59
CA LYS A 322 -17.87 6.91 24.57
C LYS A 322 -18.46 5.67 23.89
N GLU A 323 -19.68 5.34 24.27
CA GLU A 323 -20.47 4.25 23.69
C GLU A 323 -21.70 4.82 22.98
N TYR A 324 -22.00 4.34 21.77
CA TYR A 324 -23.27 4.63 21.08
C TYR A 324 -24.01 3.32 20.76
N PRO A 325 -24.93 2.88 21.63
CA PRO A 325 -25.86 1.81 21.33
C PRO A 325 -27.08 2.34 20.55
N PHE A 326 -27.38 1.75 19.40
CA PHE A 326 -28.56 2.08 18.60
C PHE A 326 -29.84 1.43 19.20
N ILE A 327 -30.23 1.85 20.40
CA ILE A 327 -31.36 1.27 21.16
C ILE A 327 -32.72 1.39 20.45
N LYS A 328 -32.85 2.26 19.44
CA LYS A 328 -34.07 2.42 18.62
C LYS A 328 -34.12 1.43 17.45
N GLU A 329 -33.02 0.75 17.12
CA GLU A 329 -32.97 -0.23 16.05
C GLU A 329 -33.43 -1.60 16.52
N ALA A 330 -34.15 -2.33 15.66
CA ALA A 330 -34.71 -3.64 15.96
C ALA A 330 -33.65 -4.69 16.36
N GLY A 331 -34.09 -5.77 17.03
CA GLY A 331 -33.19 -6.79 17.55
C GLY A 331 -32.52 -7.58 16.44
N GLY A 332 -31.26 -7.96 16.63
CA GLY A 332 -30.48 -8.65 15.60
C GLY A 332 -29.99 -7.73 14.48
N ASN A 333 -29.98 -6.41 14.73
CA ASN A 333 -29.24 -5.45 13.91
C ASN A 333 -27.81 -5.30 14.47
N PHE A 334 -26.84 -5.10 13.58
CA PHE A 334 -25.43 -4.83 13.92
C PHE A 334 -24.85 -3.72 13.05
N ALA A 335 -23.89 -2.96 13.59
CA ALA A 335 -23.11 -2.02 12.81
C ALA A 335 -22.06 -2.80 12.01
N ARG A 336 -22.02 -2.59 10.68
CA ARG A 336 -21.25 -3.44 9.75
C ARG A 336 -20.04 -2.74 9.15
N GLU A 337 -20.22 -1.53 8.65
CA GLU A 337 -19.15 -0.73 8.01
C GLU A 337 -19.24 0.72 8.49
N ILE A 338 -18.09 1.37 8.65
CA ILE A 338 -17.99 2.75 9.12
C ILE A 338 -16.87 3.48 8.38
N CYS A 339 -17.07 4.77 8.11
CA CYS A 339 -16.04 5.65 7.55
C CYS A 339 -16.31 7.08 8.00
N PHE A 340 -15.26 7.77 8.43
CA PHE A 340 -15.26 9.21 8.67
C PHE A 340 -14.41 9.91 7.59
N VAL A 341 -14.91 11.04 7.10
CA VAL A 341 -14.19 11.88 6.11
C VAL A 341 -13.35 12.98 6.78
N ASP A 342 -13.76 13.36 7.99
CA ASP A 342 -13.10 14.28 8.92
C ASP A 342 -13.55 13.92 10.35
N ALA A 343 -13.02 14.59 11.38
CA ALA A 343 -13.32 14.29 12.77
C ALA A 343 -14.82 14.42 13.16
N SER A 344 -15.61 15.16 12.38
CA SER A 344 -17.02 15.46 12.65
C SER A 344 -17.99 14.62 11.79
N THR A 345 -17.66 14.41 10.51
CA THR A 345 -18.59 13.82 9.54
C THR A 345 -18.28 12.36 9.27
N GLY A 346 -19.24 11.50 9.58
CA GLY A 346 -19.11 10.06 9.44
C GLY A 346 -20.38 9.39 8.93
N PHE A 347 -20.21 8.17 8.44
CA PHE A 347 -21.23 7.35 7.82
C PHE A 347 -21.13 5.92 8.35
N LEU A 348 -22.27 5.23 8.46
CA LEU A 348 -22.36 3.90 9.04
C LEU A 348 -23.38 3.05 8.28
N LEU A 349 -23.02 1.82 7.89
CA LEU A 349 -24.00 0.80 7.50
C LEU A 349 -24.42 -0.04 8.69
N ILE A 350 -25.73 -0.18 8.89
CA ILE A 350 -26.35 -1.11 9.84
C ILE A 350 -27.04 -2.21 9.04
N ASN A 351 -26.85 -3.46 9.47
CA ASN A 351 -27.37 -4.67 8.84
C ASN A 351 -28.23 -5.48 9.81
N ASN A 352 -29.28 -6.14 9.31
CA ASN A 352 -30.01 -7.17 10.06
C ASN A 352 -29.47 -8.59 9.76
N TYR A 353 -29.35 -9.45 10.77
CA TYR A 353 -28.93 -10.85 10.58
C TYR A 353 -29.93 -11.70 9.79
N SER A 354 -31.24 -11.48 9.98
CA SER A 354 -32.31 -12.34 9.47
C SER A 354 -32.90 -11.85 8.15
N THR A 355 -33.23 -10.56 8.06
CA THR A 355 -33.84 -9.98 6.83
C THR A 355 -32.80 -9.56 5.80
N LEU A 356 -31.52 -9.50 6.20
CA LEU A 356 -30.41 -8.97 5.42
C LEU A 356 -30.66 -7.53 4.93
N ASP A 357 -31.51 -6.76 5.63
CA ASP A 357 -31.73 -5.35 5.30
C ASP A 357 -30.51 -4.51 5.66
N VAL A 358 -30.36 -3.39 4.95
CA VAL A 358 -29.23 -2.47 5.08
C VAL A 358 -29.77 -1.06 5.21
N LYS A 359 -29.22 -0.32 6.17
CA LYS A 359 -29.53 1.09 6.41
C LYS A 359 -28.23 1.89 6.45
N LEU A 360 -28.20 3.05 5.78
CA LEU A 360 -27.12 4.02 5.91
C LEU A 360 -27.50 5.08 6.93
N PHE A 361 -26.62 5.33 7.87
CA PHE A 361 -26.69 6.41 8.84
C PHE A 361 -25.57 7.42 8.61
N LYS A 362 -25.80 8.67 9.01
CA LYS A 362 -24.83 9.76 8.98
C LYS A 362 -24.75 10.46 10.33
N THR A 363 -23.56 10.92 10.69
CA THR A 363 -23.27 11.85 11.79
C THR A 363 -22.58 13.09 11.25
N ASN A 364 -22.72 14.21 11.96
CA ASN A 364 -22.02 15.48 11.75
C ASN A 364 -21.39 16.01 13.05
N ASN A 365 -21.35 15.19 14.09
CA ASN A 365 -20.80 15.51 15.41
C ASN A 365 -19.95 14.35 15.96
N GLY A 366 -19.06 13.81 15.13
CA GLY A 366 -18.06 12.82 15.54
C GLY A 366 -18.65 11.51 16.05
N GLY A 367 -19.91 11.20 15.73
CA GLY A 367 -20.60 10.00 16.20
C GLY A 367 -21.39 10.16 17.51
N ASP A 368 -21.45 11.34 18.11
CA ASP A 368 -22.28 11.61 19.30
C ASP A 368 -23.79 11.52 19.01
N SER A 369 -24.19 11.68 17.75
CA SER A 369 -25.55 11.39 17.26
C SER A 369 -25.56 10.90 15.83
N TRP A 370 -26.56 10.08 15.48
CA TRP A 370 -26.71 9.46 14.16
C TRP A 370 -28.15 9.56 13.64
N SER A 371 -28.30 9.81 12.34
CA SER A 371 -29.57 9.84 11.63
C SER A 371 -29.56 8.88 10.46
N GLN A 372 -30.64 8.09 10.28
CA GLN A 372 -30.82 7.26 9.09
C GLN A 372 -31.04 8.17 7.88
N ILE A 373 -30.29 7.94 6.80
CA ILE A 373 -30.36 8.72 5.55
C ILE A 373 -30.69 7.87 4.31
N TYR A 374 -30.53 6.53 4.40
CA TYR A 374 -30.83 5.64 3.28
C TYR A 374 -31.27 4.24 3.73
N ASN A 375 -32.11 3.59 2.94
CA ASN A 375 -32.60 2.21 3.14
C ASN A 375 -32.99 1.51 1.81
N GLY A 376 -32.36 1.90 0.70
CA GLY A 376 -32.59 1.32 -0.63
C GLY A 376 -31.73 0.07 -0.90
N GLU A 377 -30.69 0.19 -1.74
CA GLU A 377 -29.81 -0.94 -2.06
C GLU A 377 -29.11 -1.54 -0.83
N LYS A 378 -28.92 -2.87 -0.88
CA LYS A 378 -28.26 -3.66 0.17
C LYS A 378 -26.73 -3.59 0.10
N PHE A 379 -26.18 -2.37 0.17
CA PHE A 379 -24.74 -2.10 0.04
C PHE A 379 -23.87 -2.95 1.01
N THR A 380 -22.66 -3.30 0.58
CA THR A 380 -21.76 -4.20 1.33
C THR A 380 -20.46 -3.57 1.83
N LYS A 381 -19.98 -2.52 1.14
CA LYS A 381 -18.91 -1.60 1.52
C LYS A 381 -19.22 -0.22 0.93
N PHE A 382 -18.63 0.82 1.48
CA PHE A 382 -18.76 2.18 0.96
C PHE A 382 -17.53 3.02 1.32
N ALA A 383 -17.33 4.13 0.62
CA ALA A 383 -16.27 5.10 0.86
C ALA A 383 -16.76 6.50 0.52
N PHE A 384 -16.53 7.48 1.39
CA PHE A 384 -16.85 8.88 1.10
C PHE A 384 -15.58 9.70 0.86
N LYS A 385 -15.68 10.69 -0.03
CA LYS A 385 -14.66 11.73 -0.22
C LYS A 385 -14.85 12.88 0.75
N ASP A 386 -16.11 13.28 0.95
CA ASP A 386 -16.52 14.40 1.77
C ASP A 386 -17.97 14.17 2.25
N ALA A 387 -18.58 15.16 2.89
CA ALA A 387 -19.93 15.08 3.41
C ALA A 387 -21.03 14.81 2.36
N ASN A 388 -20.74 14.96 1.06
CA ASN A 388 -21.68 14.92 -0.05
C ASN A 388 -21.37 13.82 -1.08
N ILE A 389 -20.09 13.65 -1.43
CA ILE A 389 -19.63 12.76 -2.50
C ILE A 389 -19.10 11.45 -1.91
N GLY A 390 -19.61 10.32 -2.42
CA GLY A 390 -19.19 8.99 -2.00
C GLY A 390 -19.62 7.90 -2.97
N TRP A 391 -19.14 6.69 -2.69
CA TRP A 391 -19.37 5.47 -3.47
C TRP A 391 -19.77 4.32 -2.54
N ALA A 392 -20.64 3.44 -3.02
CA ALA A 392 -21.05 2.24 -2.33
C ALA A 392 -21.10 1.06 -3.31
N ILE A 393 -20.78 -0.15 -2.84
CA ILE A 393 -20.78 -1.34 -3.69
C ILE A 393 -21.93 -2.28 -3.33
N LEU A 394 -22.50 -2.90 -4.37
CA LEU A 394 -23.45 -4.00 -4.27
C LEU A 394 -23.04 -5.04 -5.32
N ASP A 395 -22.54 -6.18 -4.84
CA ASP A 395 -22.00 -7.25 -5.69
C ASP A 395 -20.95 -6.73 -6.69
N ASN A 396 -21.21 -6.80 -8.01
CA ASN A 396 -20.31 -6.32 -9.06
C ASN A 396 -20.48 -4.83 -9.43
N LYS A 397 -21.34 -4.08 -8.72
CA LYS A 397 -21.69 -2.69 -9.05
C LYS A 397 -21.10 -1.68 -8.08
N ILE A 398 -20.72 -0.52 -8.60
CA ILE A 398 -20.41 0.68 -7.82
C ILE A 398 -21.49 1.73 -8.09
N TYR A 399 -22.09 2.23 -7.02
CA TYR A 399 -23.03 3.33 -7.03
C TYR A 399 -22.34 4.59 -6.49
N LYS A 400 -22.78 5.76 -6.94
CA LYS A 400 -22.26 7.06 -6.51
C LYS A 400 -23.37 7.93 -5.92
N THR A 401 -23.04 8.68 -4.86
CA THR A 401 -23.82 9.80 -4.32
C THR A 401 -23.11 11.12 -4.60
N THR A 402 -23.89 12.19 -4.76
CA THR A 402 -23.42 13.59 -4.72
C THR A 402 -24.19 14.45 -3.71
N ASN A 403 -25.12 13.87 -2.94
CA ASN A 403 -25.98 14.56 -1.97
C ASN A 403 -25.91 13.95 -0.55
N GLY A 404 -24.76 13.38 -0.20
CA GLY A 404 -24.47 12.90 1.16
C GLY A 404 -25.13 11.57 1.50
N GLY A 405 -25.40 10.72 0.50
CA GLY A 405 -25.95 9.38 0.66
C GLY A 405 -27.48 9.31 0.63
N VAL A 406 -28.17 10.42 0.35
CA VAL A 406 -29.64 10.50 0.27
C VAL A 406 -30.17 9.88 -1.02
N ALA A 407 -29.41 9.96 -2.12
CA ALA A 407 -29.71 9.28 -3.38
C ALA A 407 -28.44 8.72 -4.03
N TRP A 408 -28.61 7.63 -4.77
CA TRP A 408 -27.53 6.87 -5.38
C TRP A 408 -27.83 6.58 -6.85
N THR A 409 -26.81 6.69 -7.70
CA THR A 409 -26.88 6.32 -9.12
C THR A 409 -25.84 5.25 -9.43
N LEU A 410 -26.19 4.29 -10.29
CA LEU A 410 -25.23 3.31 -10.80
C LEU A 410 -24.15 4.04 -11.62
N ASP A 411 -22.89 3.83 -11.25
CA ASP A 411 -21.73 4.59 -11.74
C ASP A 411 -20.67 3.69 -12.40
N TYR A 412 -20.62 2.40 -12.02
CA TYR A 412 -19.80 1.38 -12.66
C TYR A 412 -20.41 -0.03 -12.48
N THR A 413 -20.17 -0.92 -13.44
CA THR A 413 -20.45 -2.37 -13.33
C THR A 413 -19.23 -3.13 -13.80
N HIS A 414 -18.72 -4.01 -12.94
CA HIS A 414 -17.60 -4.92 -13.22
C HIS A 414 -18.11 -6.28 -13.70
N ASP A 415 -17.26 -7.09 -14.32
CA ASP A 415 -17.59 -8.47 -14.72
C ASP A 415 -17.58 -9.45 -13.53
N GLN A 416 -16.82 -9.14 -12.48
CA GLN A 416 -16.73 -9.90 -11.24
C GLN A 416 -17.24 -9.11 -10.02
N PRO A 417 -17.66 -9.79 -8.94
CA PRO A 417 -18.02 -9.12 -7.68
C PRO A 417 -16.87 -8.29 -7.10
N ILE A 418 -17.22 -7.13 -6.55
CA ILE A 418 -16.29 -6.21 -5.88
C ILE A 418 -16.27 -6.54 -4.38
N ARG A 419 -15.07 -6.59 -3.80
CA ARG A 419 -14.83 -7.06 -2.42
C ARG A 419 -14.65 -5.94 -1.42
N ASN A 420 -14.02 -4.84 -1.82
CA ASN A 420 -13.86 -3.64 -1.00
C ASN A 420 -13.77 -2.38 -1.87
N ILE A 421 -14.06 -1.22 -1.27
CA ILE A 421 -13.92 0.11 -1.84
C ILE A 421 -13.41 1.07 -0.76
N ALA A 422 -12.45 1.92 -1.10
CA ALA A 422 -11.94 2.97 -0.21
C ALA A 422 -11.50 4.19 -1.02
N TYR A 423 -11.39 5.33 -0.35
CA TYR A 423 -11.05 6.62 -0.96
C TYR A 423 -9.91 7.30 -0.19
N LYS A 424 -8.95 7.87 -0.93
CA LYS A 424 -7.94 8.80 -0.38
C LYS A 424 -7.37 9.66 -1.51
N ASN A 425 -7.01 10.91 -1.21
CA ASN A 425 -6.24 11.80 -2.09
C ASN A 425 -6.75 11.86 -3.56
N ASN A 426 -8.04 12.12 -3.76
CA ASN A 426 -8.71 12.15 -5.08
C ASN A 426 -8.66 10.84 -5.88
N VAL A 427 -8.42 9.70 -5.24
CA VAL A 427 -8.51 8.37 -5.87
C VAL A 427 -9.50 7.48 -5.12
N VAL A 428 -10.44 6.91 -5.86
CA VAL A 428 -11.25 5.78 -5.40
C VAL A 428 -10.57 4.49 -5.84
N TRP A 429 -10.30 3.60 -4.89
CA TRP A 429 -9.82 2.25 -5.14
C TRP A 429 -10.93 1.27 -4.79
N ALA A 430 -11.29 0.40 -5.72
CA ALA A 430 -12.09 -0.79 -5.49
C ALA A 430 -11.29 -2.04 -5.90
N ILE A 431 -11.57 -3.18 -5.29
CA ILE A 431 -10.83 -4.43 -5.52
C ILE A 431 -11.82 -5.55 -5.77
N SER A 432 -11.70 -6.23 -6.92
CA SER A 432 -12.42 -7.49 -7.23
C SER A 432 -11.51 -8.70 -6.97
N ASN A 433 -11.91 -9.91 -7.37
CA ASN A 433 -11.07 -11.10 -7.16
C ASN A 433 -9.68 -10.98 -7.78
N ASP A 434 -9.56 -10.38 -8.97
CA ASP A 434 -8.32 -10.34 -9.77
C ASP A 434 -8.00 -8.97 -10.39
N LYS A 435 -8.82 -7.92 -10.19
CA LYS A 435 -8.54 -6.55 -10.63
C LYS A 435 -8.51 -5.57 -9.46
N ILE A 436 -7.67 -4.54 -9.59
CA ILE A 436 -7.90 -3.26 -8.92
C ILE A 436 -8.66 -2.36 -9.91
N ILE A 437 -9.76 -1.79 -9.45
CA ILE A 437 -10.64 -0.89 -10.17
C ILE A 437 -10.40 0.51 -9.60
N LYS A 438 -10.02 1.49 -10.43
CA LYS A 438 -9.63 2.83 -9.98
C LYS A 438 -10.41 3.92 -10.69
N ARG A 439 -10.59 5.04 -9.98
CA ARG A 439 -11.05 6.32 -10.55
C ARG A 439 -10.30 7.48 -9.91
N TYR A 440 -9.73 8.34 -10.75
CA TYR A 440 -9.20 9.65 -10.35
C TYR A 440 -10.32 10.69 -10.44
N LEU A 441 -10.33 11.67 -9.52
CA LEU A 441 -11.39 12.68 -9.34
C LEU A 441 -10.91 14.11 -9.61
#